data_AF-A0A3G8H2C8-F1
#
_entry.id   AF-A0A3G8H2C8-F1
#
_cell.length_a   1.000
_cell.length_b   1.000
_cell.length_c   1.000
_cell.angle_alpha   90.00
_cell.angle_beta   90.00
_cell.angle_gamma   90.00
#
_symmetry.space_group_name_H-M   'P 1'
#
loop_
_entity.id
_entity.type
_entity.pdbx_description
1 polymer ?
#
loop_
_entity_poly.entity_id
_entity_poly.type
_entity_poly.pdbx_seq_one_letter_code
_entity_poly.pdbx_strand_id
1 'polypeptide(L)'
;MWPLLLAGLTLLVFTLPLMPAIIEWQRRSDIRPLAIDPDHTLDVAAVAAEFRAMVTRLKDFPAQADIDGATTSLGPISHVNGRFALDTTDTGAGQCHQTLVASDVLALPDSYTFTKAIYAHDGLLTGQDNVLESLMSDGVIVLGHGSALRRWAHARCLKIEPECSLQGPVCAQHAILVNGDCSFTSLRAPVIRFGGPALATADDGDGPVDPAPQTHTDAVQPLTPGDARDGRWFVTRDLTLPPGGSYEGDLIVHGSLWIGTGTQIVGSVKASGRITVAPHVRIDGALIAGGGIAIGGCSRITGPVAGEREIEVGPDCVFGSPARPTTVVASVLRVYPGTVAHGSVCALEDGRAIAPCVQPLINEPTP
;
A
#
# COMPACT_ATOMS: atom_id res chain seq x y z
N MET A 1 -37.29 -57.31 -13.99
CA MET A 1 -36.13 -56.80 -14.77
C MET A 1 -36.27 -55.32 -15.12
N TRP A 2 -37.41 -54.88 -15.65
CA TRP A 2 -37.67 -53.46 -15.98
C TRP A 2 -37.40 -52.42 -14.87
N PRO A 3 -37.81 -52.61 -13.60
CA PRO A 3 -37.59 -51.59 -12.57
C PRO A 3 -36.12 -51.41 -12.20
N LEU A 4 -35.31 -52.48 -12.28
CA LEU A 4 -33.87 -52.41 -12.06
C LEU A 4 -33.17 -51.66 -13.20
N LEU A 5 -33.65 -51.85 -14.43
CA LEU A 5 -33.12 -51.18 -15.61
C LEU A 5 -33.45 -49.68 -15.56
N LEU A 6 -34.68 -49.32 -15.16
CA LEU A 6 -35.09 -47.93 -14.96
C LEU A 6 -34.27 -47.26 -13.84
N ALA A 7 -34.10 -47.93 -12.70
CA ALA A 7 -33.32 -47.43 -11.58
C ALA A 7 -31.85 -47.23 -11.93
N GLY A 8 -31.26 -48.15 -12.69
CA GLY A 8 -29.89 -48.01 -13.20
C GLY A 8 -29.75 -46.82 -14.14
N LEU A 9 -30.74 -46.60 -15.02
CA LEU A 9 -30.74 -45.48 -15.96
C LEU A 9 -30.89 -44.14 -15.24
N THR A 10 -31.76 -44.03 -14.22
CA THR A 10 -31.84 -42.80 -13.41
C THR A 10 -30.55 -42.54 -12.64
N LEU A 11 -29.95 -43.56 -12.01
CA LEU A 11 -28.67 -43.39 -11.31
C LEU A 11 -27.56 -42.91 -12.24
N LEU A 12 -27.51 -43.44 -13.47
CA LEU A 12 -26.57 -43.02 -14.50
C LEU A 12 -26.79 -41.55 -14.86
N VAL A 13 -28.03 -41.13 -15.11
CA VAL A 13 -28.37 -39.75 -15.47
C VAL A 13 -28.00 -38.77 -14.34
N PHE A 14 -28.15 -39.17 -13.06
CA PHE A 14 -27.76 -38.33 -11.93
C PHE A 14 -26.25 -38.28 -11.66
N THR A 15 -25.52 -39.35 -11.95
CA THR A 15 -24.07 -39.42 -11.67
C THR A 15 -23.21 -38.85 -12.81
N LEU A 16 -23.71 -38.88 -14.05
CA LEU A 16 -23.00 -38.37 -15.23
C LEU A 16 -22.64 -36.87 -15.16
N PRO A 17 -23.49 -35.93 -14.68
CA PRO A 17 -23.09 -34.53 -14.49
C PRO A 17 -22.15 -34.31 -13.29
N LEU A 18 -22.05 -35.28 -12.36
CA LEU A 18 -21.15 -35.23 -11.20
C LEU A 18 -19.77 -35.84 -11.49
N MET A 19 -19.64 -36.63 -12.56
CA MET A 19 -18.37 -37.23 -12.98
C MET A 19 -17.22 -36.23 -13.13
N PRO A 20 -17.39 -35.03 -13.73
CA PRO A 20 -16.30 -34.05 -13.82
C PRO A 20 -15.76 -33.65 -12.45
N ALA A 21 -16.65 -33.38 -11.48
CA ALA A 21 -16.27 -33.01 -10.12
C ALA A 21 -15.59 -34.16 -9.36
N ILE A 22 -16.03 -35.41 -9.56
CA ILE A 22 -15.38 -36.59 -8.96
C ILE A 22 -14.01 -36.84 -9.58
N ILE A 23 -13.88 -36.66 -10.91
CA ILE A 23 -12.61 -36.77 -11.63
C ILE A 23 -11.64 -35.68 -11.16
N GLU A 24 -12.11 -34.46 -10.96
CA GLU A 24 -11.31 -33.32 -10.48
C GLU A 24 -10.89 -33.47 -9.01
N TRP A 25 -11.77 -34.03 -8.16
CA TRP A 25 -11.39 -34.41 -6.79
C TRP A 25 -10.26 -35.45 -6.79
N GLN A 26 -10.34 -36.47 -7.66
CA GLN A 26 -9.37 -37.56 -7.71
C GLN A 26 -8.07 -37.20 -8.45
N ARG A 27 -8.17 -36.41 -9.51
CA ARG A 27 -7.05 -35.82 -10.25
C ARG A 27 -7.08 -34.32 -9.96
N ARG A 28 -6.35 -33.91 -8.93
CA ARG A 28 -6.07 -32.49 -8.61
C ARG A 28 -5.35 -31.82 -9.79
N SER A 29 -6.06 -31.53 -10.88
CA SER A 29 -5.54 -30.82 -12.05
C SER A 29 -5.67 -29.31 -11.88
N ASP A 30 -6.57 -28.86 -11.00
CA ASP A 30 -6.83 -27.45 -10.72
C ASP A 30 -6.03 -26.97 -9.50
N ILE A 31 -4.71 -27.15 -9.58
CA ILE A 31 -3.72 -26.55 -8.66
C ILE A 31 -3.11 -25.30 -9.29
N ARG A 32 -3.53 -24.94 -10.51
CA ARG A 32 -3.10 -23.69 -11.13
C ARG A 32 -3.98 -22.57 -10.60
N PRO A 33 -3.40 -21.51 -10.03
CA PRO A 33 -4.15 -20.35 -9.59
C PRO A 33 -5.08 -19.90 -10.72
N LEU A 34 -6.35 -19.63 -10.37
CA LEU A 34 -7.31 -18.99 -11.27
C LEU A 34 -6.60 -17.80 -11.91
N ALA A 35 -6.60 -17.71 -13.24
CA ALA A 35 -5.99 -16.58 -13.93
C ALA A 35 -6.76 -15.30 -13.54
N ILE A 36 -6.19 -14.55 -12.59
CA ILE A 36 -6.69 -13.26 -12.17
C ILE A 36 -6.53 -12.33 -13.37
N ASP A 37 -7.61 -11.66 -13.74
CA ASP A 37 -7.62 -10.62 -14.75
C ASP A 37 -6.52 -9.58 -14.43
N PRO A 38 -5.54 -9.34 -15.31
CA PRO A 38 -4.42 -8.43 -15.04
C PRO A 38 -4.86 -6.99 -14.74
N ASP A 39 -6.11 -6.62 -15.06
CA ASP A 39 -6.68 -5.33 -14.67
C ASP A 39 -6.91 -5.19 -13.15
N HIS A 40 -6.98 -6.29 -12.39
CA HIS A 40 -7.25 -6.26 -10.94
C HIS A 40 -6.01 -6.42 -10.04
N THR A 41 -4.85 -6.72 -10.61
CA THR A 41 -3.56 -6.68 -9.91
C THR A 41 -2.50 -6.22 -10.89
N LEU A 42 -2.47 -4.92 -11.16
CA LEU A 42 -1.37 -4.28 -11.89
C LEU A 42 -0.07 -4.53 -11.11
N ASP A 43 0.72 -5.48 -11.57
CA ASP A 43 2.15 -5.48 -11.28
C ASP A 43 2.75 -4.28 -12.02
N VAL A 44 2.70 -3.11 -11.37
CA VAL A 44 3.22 -1.86 -11.92
C VAL A 44 4.70 -2.00 -12.33
N ALA A 45 5.46 -2.88 -11.68
CA ALA A 45 6.83 -3.15 -12.10
C ALA A 45 6.89 -3.86 -13.46
N ALA A 46 5.97 -4.80 -13.73
CA ALA A 46 5.84 -5.43 -15.04
C ALA A 46 5.40 -4.44 -16.12
N VAL A 47 4.38 -3.61 -15.84
CA VAL A 47 3.93 -2.53 -16.75
C VAL A 47 5.07 -1.56 -17.05
N ALA A 48 5.82 -1.16 -16.02
CA ALA A 48 6.99 -0.29 -16.18
C ALA A 48 8.10 -0.98 -17.00
N ALA A 49 8.33 -2.28 -16.82
CA ALA A 49 9.31 -3.03 -17.60
C ALA A 49 8.92 -3.11 -19.09
N GLU A 50 7.65 -3.38 -19.39
CA GLU A 50 7.12 -3.37 -20.76
C GLU A 50 7.22 -1.99 -21.40
N PHE A 51 6.85 -0.94 -20.66
CA PHE A 51 6.96 0.43 -21.12
C PHE A 51 8.41 0.83 -21.37
N ARG A 52 9.35 0.46 -20.48
CA ARG A 52 10.80 0.66 -20.70
C ARG A 52 11.25 -0.02 -21.98
N ALA A 53 10.91 -1.29 -22.18
CA ALA A 53 11.27 -2.03 -23.38
C ALA A 53 10.74 -1.37 -24.65
N MET A 54 9.52 -0.81 -24.60
CA MET A 54 8.94 -0.05 -25.71
C MET A 54 9.72 1.25 -25.97
N VAL A 55 10.02 2.04 -24.95
CA VAL A 55 10.81 3.29 -25.08
C VAL A 55 12.22 3.01 -25.60
N THR A 56 12.88 1.93 -25.15
CA THR A 56 14.20 1.53 -25.66
C THR A 56 14.15 1.21 -27.15
N ARG A 57 13.13 0.45 -27.60
CA ARG A 57 12.95 0.17 -29.04
C ARG A 57 12.77 1.44 -29.85
N LEU A 58 12.07 2.44 -29.31
CA LEU A 58 11.88 3.75 -29.96
C LEU A 58 13.20 4.54 -30.07
N LYS A 59 14.11 4.45 -29.09
CA LYS A 59 15.44 5.09 -29.15
C LYS A 59 16.32 4.50 -30.26
N ASP A 60 16.09 3.24 -30.66
CA ASP A 60 16.84 2.58 -31.73
C ASP A 60 16.37 3.00 -33.15
N PHE A 61 15.27 3.76 -33.27
CA PHE A 61 14.81 4.32 -34.55
C PHE A 61 15.14 5.83 -34.65
N PRO A 62 15.78 6.30 -35.73
CA PRO A 62 16.19 7.69 -35.86
C PRO A 62 14.99 8.65 -35.96
N ALA A 63 15.16 9.83 -35.36
CA ALA A 63 14.18 10.88 -35.10
C ALA A 63 13.50 11.56 -36.32
N GLN A 64 13.49 10.91 -37.49
CA GLN A 64 12.93 11.47 -38.72
C GLN A 64 12.29 10.43 -39.64
N ALA A 65 11.83 9.31 -39.07
CA ALA A 65 10.77 8.57 -39.73
C ALA A 65 9.45 9.23 -39.31
N ASP A 66 8.78 9.87 -40.25
CA ASP A 66 7.35 10.15 -40.15
C ASP A 66 6.68 8.77 -40.07
N ILE A 67 6.50 8.23 -38.86
CA ILE A 67 5.92 6.90 -38.65
C ILE A 67 4.41 7.04 -38.75
N ASP A 68 3.95 7.29 -39.97
CA ASP A 68 2.54 7.38 -40.37
C ASP A 68 1.88 5.98 -40.45
N GLY A 69 2.33 5.02 -39.63
CA GLY A 69 1.93 3.61 -39.77
C GLY A 69 2.20 2.66 -38.61
N ALA A 70 2.81 3.11 -37.50
CA ALA A 70 2.86 2.35 -36.26
C ALA A 70 1.93 3.02 -35.25
N THR A 71 0.63 2.80 -35.44
CA THR A 71 -0.43 3.05 -34.46
C THR A 71 -0.16 2.24 -33.19
N THR A 72 0.79 2.74 -32.41
CA THR A 72 1.28 2.15 -31.16
C THR A 72 0.55 2.87 -30.02
N SER A 73 0.18 2.14 -28.97
CA SER A 73 -0.65 2.58 -27.82
C SER A 73 -0.24 3.88 -27.12
N LEU A 74 0.91 4.46 -27.47
CA LEU A 74 1.50 5.68 -26.92
C LEU A 74 0.98 6.99 -27.55
N GLY A 75 0.39 6.97 -28.74
CA GLY A 75 0.05 8.21 -29.46
C GLY A 75 1.29 9.02 -29.88
N PRO A 76 1.17 10.34 -30.13
CA PRO A 76 2.29 11.16 -30.59
C PRO A 76 3.39 11.25 -29.52
N ILE A 77 4.66 11.09 -29.92
CA ILE A 77 5.81 11.07 -29.02
C ILE A 77 6.64 12.34 -29.23
N SER A 78 7.04 12.99 -28.14
CA SER A 78 7.93 14.14 -28.13
C SER A 78 9.19 13.84 -27.33
N HIS A 79 10.34 13.98 -27.98
CA HIS A 79 11.65 13.85 -27.33
C HIS A 79 12.05 15.19 -26.72
N VAL A 80 12.22 15.21 -25.40
CA VAL A 80 12.49 16.44 -24.64
C VAL A 80 13.84 16.33 -23.95
N ASN A 81 14.69 17.33 -24.16
CA ASN A 81 15.99 17.42 -23.48
C ASN A 81 15.93 18.49 -22.40
N GLY A 82 15.99 18.08 -21.14
CA GLY A 82 15.99 18.98 -19.98
C GLY A 82 14.60 19.50 -19.63
N ARG A 83 14.35 20.79 -19.86
CA ARG A 83 13.06 21.41 -19.49
C ARG A 83 12.08 21.30 -20.65
N PHE A 84 10.87 20.84 -20.36
CA PHE A 84 9.79 20.89 -21.35
C PHE A 84 9.47 22.34 -21.68
N ALA A 85 9.83 22.76 -22.90
CA ALA A 85 9.48 24.05 -23.48
C ALA A 85 8.35 23.82 -24.48
N LEU A 86 7.23 24.51 -24.29
CA LEU A 86 6.05 24.37 -25.13
C LEU A 86 6.30 25.00 -26.50
N ASP A 87 5.82 24.31 -27.54
CA ASP A 87 5.60 24.94 -28.84
C ASP A 87 4.27 25.72 -28.79
N THR A 88 4.28 26.91 -29.38
CA THR A 88 3.34 28.02 -29.10
C THR A 88 1.85 27.74 -29.37
N THR A 89 1.51 26.61 -29.98
CA THR A 89 0.13 26.20 -30.30
C THR A 89 -0.64 25.55 -29.13
N ASP A 90 0.04 24.95 -28.15
CA ASP A 90 -0.60 24.30 -26.98
C ASP A 90 -0.76 25.25 -25.76
N THR A 91 -0.19 26.45 -25.83
CA THR A 91 -0.15 27.47 -24.76
C THR A 91 -1.53 27.95 -24.30
N GLY A 92 -2.59 27.73 -25.09
CA GLY A 92 -3.93 28.23 -24.78
C GLY A 92 -4.76 27.33 -23.84
N ALA A 93 -4.41 26.06 -23.68
CA ALA A 93 -5.30 25.09 -23.02
C ALA A 93 -4.74 24.44 -21.75
N GLY A 94 -3.45 24.57 -21.45
CA GLY A 94 -2.84 23.89 -20.29
C GLY A 94 -2.89 22.35 -20.40
N GLN A 95 -2.88 21.82 -21.62
CA GLN A 95 -2.96 20.38 -21.89
C GLN A 95 -1.81 19.94 -22.79
N CYS A 96 -1.28 18.75 -22.53
CA CYS A 96 -0.30 18.08 -23.36
C CYS A 96 -0.83 16.69 -23.73
N HIS A 97 -1.01 16.47 -25.04
CA HIS A 97 -1.55 15.23 -25.60
C HIS A 97 -0.48 14.27 -26.13
N GLN A 98 0.79 14.57 -25.87
CA GLN A 98 1.94 13.81 -26.35
C GLN A 98 2.56 12.98 -25.23
N THR A 99 3.04 11.79 -25.59
CA THR A 99 3.94 11.01 -24.74
C THR A 99 5.29 11.71 -24.71
N LEU A 100 5.77 12.05 -23.52
CA LEU A 100 7.06 12.73 -23.36
C LEU A 100 8.15 11.70 -23.05
N VAL A 101 9.27 11.75 -23.77
CA VAL A 101 10.42 10.87 -23.59
C VAL A 101 11.68 11.70 -23.44
N ALA A 102 12.31 11.64 -22.27
CA ALA A 102 13.59 12.29 -21.98
C ALA A 102 14.68 11.27 -21.68
N SER A 103 15.88 11.51 -22.21
CA SER A 103 17.08 10.70 -21.90
C SER A 103 17.78 11.12 -20.62
N ASP A 104 17.50 12.32 -20.11
CA ASP A 104 18.07 12.89 -18.89
C ASP A 104 16.94 13.27 -17.92
N VAL A 105 17.22 14.19 -17.00
CA VAL A 105 16.21 14.77 -16.10
C VAL A 105 15.20 15.61 -16.89
N LEU A 106 13.91 15.34 -16.69
CA LEU A 106 12.80 16.11 -17.27
C LEU A 106 12.13 16.98 -16.20
N ALA A 107 12.02 18.28 -16.47
CA ALA A 107 11.23 19.20 -15.66
C ALA A 107 9.95 19.62 -16.39
N LEU A 108 8.80 19.38 -15.75
CA LEU A 108 7.48 19.78 -16.27
C LEU A 108 7.06 21.15 -15.70
N PRO A 109 6.28 21.94 -16.44
CA PRO A 109 5.66 23.17 -15.93
C PRO A 109 4.58 22.92 -14.87
N ASP A 110 4.08 23.99 -14.27
CA ASP A 110 2.98 24.00 -13.30
C ASP A 110 1.62 24.11 -14.02
N SER A 111 0.57 23.54 -13.42
CA SER A 111 -0.83 23.66 -13.84
C SER A 111 -1.13 23.11 -15.25
N TYR A 112 -0.51 21.99 -15.61
CA TYR A 112 -0.74 21.27 -16.87
C TYR A 112 -1.45 19.93 -16.68
N THR A 113 -2.23 19.56 -17.68
CA THR A 113 -2.80 18.22 -17.82
C THR A 113 -2.04 17.43 -18.87
N PHE A 114 -1.33 16.39 -18.47
CA PHE A 114 -0.63 15.46 -19.36
C PHE A 114 -1.48 14.21 -19.54
N THR A 115 -2.12 14.09 -20.72
CA THR A 115 -3.07 13.00 -21.00
C THR A 115 -2.40 11.71 -21.49
N LYS A 116 -1.06 11.67 -21.49
CA LYS A 116 -0.24 10.55 -21.96
C LYS A 116 0.87 10.25 -20.96
N ALA A 117 1.54 9.12 -21.16
CA ALA A 117 2.62 8.68 -20.28
C ALA A 117 3.86 9.58 -20.45
N ILE A 118 4.60 9.75 -19.35
CA ILE A 118 5.84 10.52 -19.32
C ILE A 118 6.98 9.62 -18.86
N TYR A 119 8.05 9.61 -19.63
CA TYR A 119 9.28 8.90 -19.35
C TYR A 119 10.46 9.86 -19.22
N ALA A 120 11.24 9.71 -18.15
CA ALA A 120 12.54 10.37 -18.03
C ALA A 120 13.55 9.43 -17.39
N HIS A 121 14.69 9.20 -18.04
CA HIS A 121 15.66 8.21 -17.56
C HIS A 121 16.24 8.59 -16.18
N ASP A 122 16.87 9.75 -16.04
CA ASP A 122 17.59 10.13 -14.81
C ASP A 122 16.70 10.71 -13.71
N GLY A 123 15.57 11.31 -14.07
CA GLY A 123 14.64 11.87 -13.10
C GLY A 123 13.50 12.65 -13.73
N LEU A 124 12.40 12.78 -12.99
CA LEU A 124 11.24 13.55 -13.38
C LEU A 124 10.85 14.49 -12.25
N LEU A 125 10.89 15.79 -12.52
CA LEU A 125 10.44 16.82 -11.61
C LEU A 125 9.13 17.38 -12.17
N THR A 126 8.01 17.07 -11.53
CA THR A 126 6.75 17.69 -11.93
C THR A 126 6.63 19.06 -11.31
N GLY A 127 6.04 20.01 -12.04
CA GLY A 127 5.54 21.23 -11.46
C GLY A 127 4.36 20.97 -10.51
N GLN A 128 3.78 22.06 -10.00
CA GLN A 128 2.63 22.06 -9.10
C GLN A 128 1.31 21.91 -9.85
N ASP A 129 0.26 21.46 -9.16
CA ASP A 129 -1.12 21.40 -9.66
C ASP A 129 -1.28 20.69 -11.01
N ASN A 130 -0.45 19.68 -11.28
CA ASN A 130 -0.47 18.94 -12.53
C ASN A 130 -1.43 17.75 -12.47
N VAL A 131 -2.08 17.44 -13.59
CA VAL A 131 -2.85 16.20 -13.76
C VAL A 131 -2.10 15.26 -14.69
N LEU A 132 -1.69 14.10 -14.17
CA LEU A 132 -0.73 13.21 -14.82
C LEU A 132 -1.35 11.82 -14.95
N GLU A 133 -1.33 11.25 -16.16
CA GLU A 133 -1.86 9.91 -16.39
C GLU A 133 -0.91 8.82 -15.89
N SER A 134 0.34 8.81 -16.34
CA SER A 134 1.31 7.78 -16.00
C SER A 134 2.73 8.32 -15.99
N LEU A 135 3.51 7.95 -14.98
CA LEU A 135 4.88 8.46 -14.80
C LEU A 135 5.89 7.32 -14.68
N MET A 136 7.01 7.45 -15.38
CA MET A 136 8.11 6.52 -15.25
C MET A 136 9.47 7.21 -15.22
N SER A 137 10.33 6.77 -14.31
CA SER A 137 11.75 7.11 -14.31
C SER A 137 12.62 5.95 -13.83
N ASP A 138 13.88 5.89 -14.29
CA ASP A 138 14.89 4.99 -13.71
C ASP A 138 15.64 5.65 -12.55
N GLY A 139 15.43 6.96 -12.34
CA GLY A 139 15.93 7.72 -11.21
C GLY A 139 14.81 8.17 -10.27
N VAL A 140 14.77 9.46 -9.95
CA VAL A 140 13.86 10.01 -8.93
C VAL A 140 12.67 10.69 -9.60
N ILE A 141 11.46 10.40 -9.11
CA ILE A 141 10.27 11.19 -9.42
C ILE A 141 9.94 12.08 -8.22
N VAL A 142 9.83 13.39 -8.45
CA VAL A 142 9.27 14.35 -7.51
C VAL A 142 7.94 14.82 -8.05
N LEU A 143 6.85 14.40 -7.39
CA LEU A 143 5.50 14.85 -7.68
C LEU A 143 5.25 16.14 -6.88
N GLY A 144 5.17 17.26 -7.59
CA GLY A 144 4.96 18.60 -7.04
C GLY A 144 3.59 18.76 -6.37
N HIS A 145 3.53 19.72 -5.45
CA HIS A 145 2.36 20.03 -4.61
C HIS A 145 1.04 20.06 -5.39
N GLY A 146 -0.03 19.53 -4.80
CA GLY A 146 -1.37 19.60 -5.39
C GLY A 146 -1.59 18.77 -6.65
N SER A 147 -0.60 17.97 -7.08
CA SER A 147 -0.70 17.22 -8.34
C SER A 147 -1.52 15.93 -8.19
N ALA A 148 -2.21 15.54 -9.26
CA ALA A 148 -3.00 14.33 -9.33
C ALA A 148 -2.37 13.31 -10.29
N LEU A 149 -2.16 12.08 -9.80
CA LEU A 149 -1.73 10.92 -10.59
C LEU A 149 -2.91 9.96 -10.79
N ARG A 150 -3.30 9.71 -12.03
CA ARG A 150 -4.52 8.94 -12.35
C ARG A 150 -4.31 7.44 -12.45
N ARG A 151 -3.23 6.96 -13.09
CA ARG A 151 -3.11 5.52 -13.42
C ARG A 151 -2.00 4.79 -12.70
N TRP A 152 -0.75 5.25 -12.78
CA TRP A 152 0.36 4.60 -12.10
C TRP A 152 1.64 5.43 -12.15
N ALA A 153 2.54 5.18 -11.21
CA ALA A 153 3.90 5.71 -11.25
C ALA A 153 4.94 4.65 -10.86
N HIS A 154 6.07 4.66 -11.56
CA HIS A 154 7.21 3.79 -11.25
C HIS A 154 8.54 4.55 -11.28
N ALA A 155 9.32 4.45 -10.21
CA ALA A 155 10.63 5.08 -10.12
C ALA A 155 11.66 4.24 -9.34
N ARG A 156 12.92 4.67 -9.32
CA ARG A 156 13.86 4.19 -8.31
C ARG A 156 13.46 4.69 -6.92
N CYS A 157 13.20 5.99 -6.81
CA CYS A 157 12.65 6.65 -5.61
C CYS A 157 11.54 7.62 -5.99
N LEU A 158 10.52 7.74 -5.15
CA LEU A 158 9.42 8.68 -5.31
C LEU A 158 9.32 9.61 -4.11
N LYS A 159 9.24 10.91 -4.38
CA LYS A 159 8.88 11.93 -3.40
C LYS A 159 7.55 12.54 -3.83
N ILE A 160 6.56 12.47 -2.95
CA ILE A 160 5.23 13.02 -3.16
C ILE A 160 5.10 14.22 -2.22
N GLU A 161 5.00 15.41 -2.79
CA GLU A 161 4.75 16.64 -2.04
C GLU A 161 3.31 16.70 -1.51
N PRO A 162 2.99 17.60 -0.57
CA PRO A 162 1.66 17.66 0.04
C PRO A 162 0.51 17.83 -0.96
N GLU A 163 -0.69 17.51 -0.49
CA GLU A 163 -1.96 17.71 -1.22
C GLU A 163 -2.07 16.96 -2.56
N CYS A 164 -1.23 15.94 -2.77
CA CYS A 164 -1.29 15.12 -3.98
C CYS A 164 -2.39 14.06 -3.93
N SER A 165 -2.98 13.74 -5.08
CA SER A 165 -3.97 12.66 -5.21
C SER A 165 -3.45 11.52 -6.09
N LEU A 166 -3.20 10.35 -5.48
CA LEU A 166 -2.68 9.15 -6.14
C LEU A 166 -3.81 8.13 -6.32
N GLN A 167 -4.52 8.21 -7.44
CA GLN A 167 -5.66 7.32 -7.73
C GLN A 167 -5.19 5.93 -8.15
N GLY A 168 -4.03 5.85 -8.79
CA GLY A 168 -3.42 4.61 -9.24
C GLY A 168 -2.31 4.09 -8.34
N PRO A 169 -1.88 2.83 -8.53
CA PRO A 169 -0.76 2.26 -7.80
C PRO A 169 0.57 2.97 -8.06
N VAL A 170 1.33 3.20 -6.99
CA VAL A 170 2.64 3.85 -7.02
C VAL A 170 3.70 2.88 -6.50
N CYS A 171 4.72 2.63 -7.32
CA CYS A 171 5.79 1.68 -7.02
C CYS A 171 7.17 2.35 -7.07
N ALA A 172 8.01 2.05 -6.09
CA ALA A 172 9.42 2.44 -6.12
C ALA A 172 10.33 1.23 -5.87
N GLN A 173 11.48 1.22 -6.54
CA GLN A 173 12.48 0.18 -6.34
C GLN A 173 13.19 0.28 -4.98
N HIS A 174 13.28 1.48 -4.40
CA HIS A 174 13.98 1.72 -3.13
C HIS A 174 13.07 2.34 -2.08
N ALA A 175 12.52 3.54 -2.35
CA ALA A 175 11.79 4.30 -1.34
C ALA A 175 10.65 5.14 -1.92
N ILE A 176 9.57 5.26 -1.15
CA ILE A 176 8.51 6.25 -1.34
C ILE A 176 8.47 7.15 -0.10
N LEU A 177 8.51 8.46 -0.31
CA LEU A 177 8.22 9.47 0.71
C LEU A 177 6.90 10.15 0.38
N VAL A 178 5.92 10.03 1.27
CA VAL A 178 4.60 10.65 1.15
C VAL A 178 4.50 11.78 2.18
N ASN A 179 4.41 13.02 1.72
CA ASN A 179 4.17 14.16 2.61
C ASN A 179 2.68 14.26 2.99
N GLY A 180 2.37 15.16 3.92
CA GLY A 180 1.03 15.30 4.51
C GLY A 180 -0.07 15.59 3.49
N ASP A 181 -1.30 15.26 3.87
CA ASP A 181 -2.54 15.56 3.14
C ASP A 181 -2.65 14.94 1.74
N CYS A 182 -1.93 13.84 1.50
CA CYS A 182 -2.02 13.09 0.24
C CYS A 182 -3.09 11.98 0.32
N SER A 183 -3.83 11.77 -0.77
CA SER A 183 -4.70 10.59 -0.93
C SER A 183 -4.00 9.50 -1.75
N PHE A 184 -4.19 8.23 -1.42
CA PHE A 184 -3.59 7.11 -2.14
C PHE A 184 -4.45 5.84 -2.12
N THR A 185 -4.29 4.99 -3.14
CA THR A 185 -4.92 3.66 -3.19
C THR A 185 -3.92 2.54 -2.93
N SER A 186 -2.72 2.61 -3.51
CA SER A 186 -1.71 1.57 -3.34
C SER A 186 -0.30 2.12 -3.46
N LEU A 187 0.53 1.82 -2.47
CA LEU A 187 1.94 2.18 -2.42
C LEU A 187 2.77 0.90 -2.21
N ARG A 188 3.83 0.73 -2.99
CA ARG A 188 4.74 -0.41 -2.85
C ARG A 188 6.20 0.02 -2.99
N ALA A 189 6.99 -0.23 -1.95
CA ALA A 189 8.44 -0.04 -1.96
C ALA A 189 9.10 -0.82 -0.81
N PRO A 190 10.41 -1.10 -0.88
CA PRO A 190 11.16 -1.61 0.27
C PRO A 190 11.03 -0.76 1.53
N VAL A 191 10.86 0.56 1.38
CA VAL A 191 10.49 1.46 2.47
C VAL A 191 9.52 2.55 1.98
N ILE A 192 8.43 2.73 2.71
CA ILE A 192 7.44 3.78 2.53
C ILE A 192 7.44 4.61 3.81
N ARG A 193 7.67 5.92 3.69
CA ARG A 193 7.68 6.85 4.84
C ARG A 193 6.54 7.85 4.67
N PHE A 194 5.75 8.02 5.72
CA PHE A 194 4.69 9.01 5.80
C PHE A 194 5.17 10.18 6.66
N GLY A 195 5.34 11.35 6.07
CA GLY A 195 5.91 12.53 6.73
C GLY A 195 7.38 12.36 7.15
N GLY A 196 7.99 13.48 7.54
CA GLY A 196 9.40 13.57 7.97
C GLY A 196 10.27 14.42 7.02
N PRO A 197 11.45 14.87 7.46
CA PRO A 197 12.36 15.63 6.61
C PRO A 197 12.75 14.80 5.38
N ALA A 198 12.93 15.49 4.25
CA ALA A 198 13.30 14.89 2.97
C ALA A 198 14.44 13.88 3.13
N LEU A 199 14.32 12.73 2.43
CA LEU A 199 15.26 11.60 2.44
C LEU A 199 16.72 12.02 2.70
N ALA A 200 17.12 12.00 3.96
CA ALA A 200 18.52 11.99 4.33
C ALA A 200 19.03 10.57 4.08
N THR A 201 20.15 10.50 3.36
CA THR A 201 20.92 9.29 3.08
C THR A 201 21.12 8.45 4.34
N ALA A 202 21.00 7.13 4.18
CA ALA A 202 21.25 6.15 5.22
C ALA A 202 22.62 6.35 5.88
N ASP A 203 22.62 6.71 7.16
CA ASP A 203 23.53 6.17 8.19
C ASP A 203 23.06 6.59 9.59
N ASP A 204 23.37 5.74 10.58
CA ASP A 204 23.24 5.93 12.04
C ASP A 204 21.80 5.92 12.63
N GLY A 205 21.48 5.27 13.75
CA GLY A 205 22.25 4.55 14.75
C GLY A 205 21.30 4.05 15.85
N ASP A 206 21.80 3.14 16.66
CA ASP A 206 21.12 2.27 17.63
C ASP A 206 20.80 2.96 18.99
N GLY A 207 19.70 2.54 19.63
CA GLY A 207 19.38 2.64 21.08
C GLY A 207 18.72 3.93 21.65
N PRO A 208 18.17 3.94 22.90
CA PRO A 208 17.75 2.87 23.82
C PRO A 208 16.29 3.01 24.38
N VAL A 209 15.95 2.11 25.31
CA VAL A 209 14.61 1.72 25.85
C VAL A 209 14.22 2.38 27.20
N ASP A 210 12.92 2.73 27.35
CA ASP A 210 12.03 2.91 28.56
C ASP A 210 12.30 3.99 29.65
N PRO A 211 11.33 4.37 30.56
CA PRO A 211 10.01 3.74 30.88
C PRO A 211 8.74 4.66 31.00
N ALA A 212 7.57 4.00 31.12
CA ALA A 212 6.19 4.46 31.40
C ALA A 212 5.95 4.84 32.91
N PRO A 213 4.72 5.09 33.49
CA PRO A 213 3.33 4.95 32.98
C PRO A 213 2.26 5.96 33.50
N GLN A 214 1.00 5.86 33.04
CA GLN A 214 -0.22 6.12 33.85
C GLN A 214 -1.38 5.18 33.46
N THR A 215 -2.09 4.68 34.48
CA THR A 215 -3.04 3.56 34.48
C THR A 215 -4.49 4.06 34.54
N HIS A 216 -5.40 3.45 33.78
CA HIS A 216 -6.82 3.43 34.10
C HIS A 216 -7.27 1.97 34.27
N THR A 217 -7.81 1.70 35.46
CA THR A 217 -8.19 0.36 35.93
C THR A 217 -9.70 0.21 35.81
N ASP A 218 -10.16 -0.74 35.01
CA ASP A 218 -11.40 -1.45 35.23
C ASP A 218 -11.09 -2.96 35.18
N ALA A 219 -11.70 -3.71 36.10
CA ALA A 219 -11.31 -5.07 36.44
C ALA A 219 -11.46 -6.05 35.26
N VAL A 220 -10.32 -6.54 34.77
CA VAL A 220 -10.23 -7.61 33.76
C VAL A 220 -9.37 -8.72 34.32
N GLN A 221 -9.89 -9.95 34.28
CA GLN A 221 -9.15 -11.14 34.67
C GLN A 221 -7.95 -11.32 33.73
N PRO A 222 -6.70 -11.33 34.23
CA PRO A 222 -5.54 -11.55 33.38
C PRO A 222 -5.60 -12.96 32.79
N LEU A 223 -5.24 -13.07 31.51
CA LEU A 223 -4.96 -14.36 30.88
C LEU A 223 -3.79 -15.01 31.61
N THR A 224 -4.04 -16.17 32.23
CA THR A 224 -2.98 -16.96 32.88
C THR A 224 -2.22 -17.76 31.82
N PRO A 225 -0.87 -17.74 31.81
CA PRO A 225 -0.04 -18.43 30.80
C PRO A 225 -0.37 -19.92 30.53
N GLY A 226 -1.12 -20.59 31.41
CA GLY A 226 -1.55 -21.98 31.25
C GLY A 226 -2.83 -22.21 30.43
N ASP A 227 -3.52 -21.16 29.96
CA ASP A 227 -4.79 -21.30 29.24
C ASP A 227 -4.62 -21.44 27.71
N ALA A 228 -3.41 -21.26 27.19
CA ALA A 228 -3.08 -21.48 25.78
C ALA A 228 -3.16 -22.97 25.43
N ARG A 229 -4.05 -23.35 24.51
CA ARG A 229 -4.08 -24.71 23.94
C ARG A 229 -3.25 -24.69 22.66
N ASP A 230 -2.22 -25.54 22.60
CA ASP A 230 -1.31 -25.65 21.45
C ASP A 230 -0.67 -24.31 21.01
N GLY A 231 -0.34 -23.43 21.97
CA GLY A 231 0.24 -22.12 21.68
C GLY A 231 -0.77 -21.11 21.11
N ARG A 232 -2.08 -21.37 21.26
CA ARG A 232 -3.15 -20.46 20.84
C ARG A 232 -4.09 -20.14 21.98
N TRP A 233 -4.43 -18.87 22.07
CA TRP A 233 -5.41 -18.31 22.98
C TRP A 233 -6.71 -18.12 22.24
N PHE A 234 -7.76 -18.78 22.70
CA PHE A 234 -9.09 -18.68 22.11
C PHE A 234 -10.04 -18.04 23.11
N VAL A 235 -10.51 -16.83 22.80
CA VAL A 235 -11.39 -16.05 23.67
C VAL A 235 -12.69 -15.76 22.93
N THR A 236 -13.82 -16.23 23.46
CA THR A 236 -15.14 -16.14 22.80
C THR A 236 -15.91 -14.86 23.12
N ARG A 237 -15.24 -13.87 23.68
CA ARG A 237 -15.81 -12.62 24.20
C ARG A 237 -14.81 -11.49 24.00
N ASP A 238 -15.26 -10.28 24.28
CA ASP A 238 -14.36 -9.12 24.31
C ASP A 238 -13.23 -9.35 25.33
N LEU A 239 -12.04 -8.89 24.94
CA LEU A 239 -10.81 -9.08 25.69
C LEU A 239 -10.05 -7.76 25.82
N THR A 240 -9.52 -7.52 27.01
CA THR A 240 -8.62 -6.40 27.27
C THR A 240 -7.32 -6.97 27.84
N LEU A 241 -6.21 -6.69 27.17
CA LEU A 241 -4.88 -6.96 27.69
C LEU A 241 -4.41 -5.75 28.51
N PRO A 242 -4.04 -5.92 29.79
CA PRO A 242 -3.49 -4.85 30.59
C PRO A 242 -2.20 -4.26 30.00
N PRO A 243 -1.87 -2.99 30.30
CA PRO A 243 -0.62 -2.37 29.89
C PRO A 243 0.62 -3.14 30.38
N GLY A 244 1.69 -3.11 29.59
CA GLY A 244 2.99 -3.71 29.91
C GLY A 244 3.00 -5.24 29.97
N GLY A 245 1.92 -5.91 29.54
CA GLY A 245 1.85 -7.37 29.51
C GLY A 245 2.78 -7.96 28.44
N SER A 246 3.23 -9.19 28.66
CA SER A 246 3.93 -9.99 27.65
C SER A 246 3.15 -11.27 27.40
N TYR A 247 2.81 -11.53 26.13
CA TYR A 247 1.98 -12.64 25.70
C TYR A 247 2.68 -13.43 24.60
N GLU A 248 2.69 -14.75 24.73
CA GLU A 248 3.25 -15.65 23.74
C GLU A 248 2.16 -16.59 23.19
N GLY A 249 2.15 -16.77 21.88
CA GLY A 249 1.16 -17.56 21.14
C GLY A 249 0.19 -16.72 20.32
N ASP A 250 -0.55 -17.39 19.42
CA ASP A 250 -1.55 -16.72 18.60
C ASP A 250 -2.79 -16.37 19.44
N LEU A 251 -3.27 -15.13 19.35
CA LEU A 251 -4.45 -14.66 20.05
C LEU A 251 -5.64 -14.53 19.11
N ILE A 252 -6.68 -15.32 19.36
CA ILE A 252 -7.92 -15.35 18.57
C ILE A 252 -9.08 -14.92 19.46
N VAL A 253 -9.70 -13.78 19.14
CA VAL A 253 -10.78 -13.16 19.90
C VAL A 253 -12.07 -13.10 19.05
N HIS A 254 -13.12 -13.80 19.47
CA HIS A 254 -14.47 -13.63 18.91
C HIS A 254 -15.19 -12.48 19.61
N GLY A 255 -14.72 -11.27 19.37
CA GLY A 255 -15.17 -10.04 20.01
C GLY A 255 -14.27 -8.88 19.64
N SER A 256 -14.39 -7.79 20.38
CA SER A 256 -13.46 -6.66 20.31
C SER A 256 -12.25 -6.91 21.22
N LEU A 257 -11.09 -6.42 20.81
CA LEU A 257 -9.83 -6.58 21.53
C LEU A 257 -9.21 -5.23 21.84
N TRP A 258 -8.91 -4.97 23.11
CA TRP A 258 -8.08 -3.85 23.54
C TRP A 258 -6.70 -4.35 23.98
N ILE A 259 -5.64 -3.75 23.46
CA ILE A 259 -4.25 -4.04 23.84
C ILE A 259 -3.68 -2.81 24.55
N GLY A 260 -3.37 -2.94 25.84
CA GLY A 260 -2.85 -1.85 26.66
C GLY A 260 -1.45 -1.39 26.26
N THR A 261 -1.08 -0.18 26.67
CA THR A 261 0.18 0.49 26.32
C THR A 261 1.39 -0.37 26.66
N GLY A 262 2.40 -0.38 25.80
CA GLY A 262 3.66 -1.09 26.08
C GLY A 262 3.55 -2.62 26.10
N THR A 263 2.40 -3.18 25.68
CA THR A 263 2.22 -4.64 25.62
C THR A 263 3.08 -5.25 24.52
N GLN A 264 3.67 -6.41 24.79
CA GLN A 264 4.39 -7.22 23.81
C GLN A 264 3.63 -8.52 23.53
N ILE A 265 3.42 -8.81 22.25
CA ILE A 265 2.78 -10.05 21.79
C ILE A 265 3.71 -10.75 20.82
N VAL A 266 4.10 -11.97 21.13
CA VAL A 266 4.85 -12.86 20.25
C VAL A 266 3.89 -13.89 19.66
N GLY A 267 3.36 -13.59 18.49
CA GLY A 267 2.30 -14.37 17.84
C GLY A 267 1.34 -13.50 17.04
N SER A 268 0.46 -14.15 16.29
CA SER A 268 -0.53 -13.44 15.48
C SER A 268 -1.76 -13.08 16.31
N VAL A 269 -2.30 -11.89 16.12
CA VAL A 269 -3.51 -11.39 16.75
C VAL A 269 -4.63 -11.34 15.72
N LYS A 270 -5.74 -11.99 16.03
CA LYS A 270 -6.96 -11.97 15.23
C LYS A 270 -8.17 -11.66 16.09
N ALA A 271 -9.00 -10.71 15.67
CA ALA A 271 -10.29 -10.45 16.28
C ALA A 271 -11.40 -10.41 15.23
N SER A 272 -12.59 -10.92 15.55
CA SER A 272 -13.77 -10.73 14.69
C SER A 272 -14.34 -9.32 14.76
N GLY A 273 -14.15 -8.62 15.88
CA GLY A 273 -14.58 -7.24 16.11
C GLY A 273 -13.50 -6.20 15.82
N ARG A 274 -13.60 -5.05 16.48
CA ARG A 274 -12.59 -3.97 16.43
C ARG A 274 -11.37 -4.36 17.25
N ILE A 275 -10.18 -4.00 16.78
CA ILE A 275 -8.96 -4.05 17.59
C ILE A 275 -8.50 -2.62 17.88
N THR A 276 -8.26 -2.33 19.16
CA THR A 276 -7.59 -1.10 19.55
C THR A 276 -6.26 -1.44 20.21
N VAL A 277 -5.20 -0.93 19.61
CA VAL A 277 -3.83 -1.06 20.07
C VAL A 277 -3.43 0.27 20.68
N ALA A 278 -3.12 0.30 21.98
CA ALA A 278 -2.60 1.50 22.62
C ALA A 278 -1.15 1.81 22.16
N PRO A 279 -0.58 2.98 22.50
CA PRO A 279 0.77 3.33 22.10
C PRO A 279 1.86 2.36 22.58
N HIS A 280 3.02 2.38 21.91
CA HIS A 280 4.20 1.60 22.27
C HIS A 280 3.99 0.07 22.30
N VAL A 281 2.97 -0.44 21.60
CA VAL A 281 2.72 -1.88 21.55
C VAL A 281 3.62 -2.53 20.50
N ARG A 282 4.11 -3.73 20.82
CA ARG A 282 4.88 -4.55 19.90
C ARG A 282 4.15 -5.87 19.61
N ILE A 283 3.91 -6.14 18.33
CA ILE A 283 3.32 -7.40 17.85
C ILE A 283 4.29 -8.06 16.88
N ASP A 284 4.92 -9.14 17.31
CA ASP A 284 5.81 -9.97 16.50
C ASP A 284 4.98 -11.03 15.74
N GLY A 285 4.04 -10.57 14.91
CA GLY A 285 3.09 -11.42 14.18
C GLY A 285 2.10 -10.62 13.35
N ALA A 286 1.07 -11.29 12.82
CA ALA A 286 0.01 -10.63 12.06
C ALA A 286 -0.99 -9.90 12.99
N LEU A 287 -1.66 -8.86 12.50
CA LEU A 287 -2.76 -8.18 13.18
C LEU A 287 -3.97 -8.11 12.24
N ILE A 288 -5.01 -8.89 12.53
CA ILE A 288 -6.17 -9.05 11.64
C ILE A 288 -7.47 -8.76 12.38
N ALA A 289 -8.29 -7.85 11.86
CA ALA A 289 -9.60 -7.52 12.43
C ALA A 289 -10.71 -7.69 11.39
N GLY A 290 -11.82 -8.32 11.78
CA GLY A 290 -13.09 -8.25 11.03
C GLY A 290 -13.78 -6.88 11.14
N GLY A 291 -13.38 -6.06 12.13
CA GLY A 291 -13.81 -4.68 12.28
C GLY A 291 -12.76 -3.66 11.83
N GLY A 292 -12.74 -2.51 12.51
CA GLY A 292 -11.68 -1.52 12.36
C GLY A 292 -10.46 -1.85 13.24
N ILE A 293 -9.32 -1.24 12.92
CA ILE A 293 -8.10 -1.28 13.74
C ILE A 293 -7.69 0.16 14.05
N ALA A 294 -7.52 0.48 15.33
CA ALA A 294 -6.88 1.72 15.76
C ALA A 294 -5.52 1.37 16.37
N ILE A 295 -4.44 1.96 15.83
CA ILE A 295 -3.07 1.71 16.29
C ILE A 295 -2.52 2.99 16.90
N GLY A 296 -2.20 2.95 18.20
CA GLY A 296 -1.57 4.04 18.91
C GLY A 296 -0.13 4.25 18.45
N GLY A 297 0.36 5.49 18.61
CA GLY A 297 1.67 5.89 18.12
C GLY A 297 2.84 5.07 18.69
N CYS A 298 3.98 5.13 18.01
CA CYS A 298 5.22 4.42 18.39
C CYS A 298 5.07 2.90 18.48
N SER A 299 4.05 2.31 17.84
CA SER A 299 3.82 0.86 17.85
C SER A 299 4.57 0.16 16.72
N ARG A 300 4.91 -1.11 16.91
CA ARG A 300 5.63 -1.92 15.92
C ARG A 300 4.91 -3.23 15.66
N ILE A 301 4.65 -3.53 14.38
CA ILE A 301 4.00 -4.77 13.96
C ILE A 301 4.82 -5.41 12.85
N THR A 302 5.34 -6.62 13.07
CA THR A 302 6.25 -7.24 12.10
C THR A 302 5.53 -7.99 10.98
N GLY A 303 4.31 -8.47 11.23
CA GLY A 303 3.52 -9.24 10.27
C GLY A 303 2.47 -8.41 9.53
N PRO A 304 1.63 -9.07 8.71
CA PRO A 304 0.57 -8.40 7.95
C PRO A 304 -0.45 -7.72 8.86
N VAL A 305 -0.92 -6.55 8.45
CA VAL A 305 -2.00 -5.82 9.11
C VAL A 305 -3.19 -5.73 8.16
N ALA A 306 -4.32 -6.30 8.55
CA ALA A 306 -5.51 -6.33 7.71
C ALA A 306 -6.77 -6.00 8.53
N GLY A 307 -7.49 -4.97 8.12
CA GLY A 307 -8.80 -4.62 8.68
C GLY A 307 -9.85 -4.64 7.58
N GLU A 308 -11.01 -5.26 7.83
CA GLU A 308 -12.09 -5.30 6.83
C GLU A 308 -12.75 -3.93 6.59
N ARG A 309 -12.60 -2.97 7.52
CA ARG A 309 -13.22 -1.64 7.43
C ARG A 309 -12.19 -0.52 7.36
N GLU A 310 -11.74 -0.06 8.52
CA GLU A 310 -10.85 1.08 8.66
C GLU A 310 -9.59 0.68 9.43
N ILE A 311 -8.44 1.21 9.04
CA ILE A 311 -7.23 1.23 9.87
C ILE A 311 -6.84 2.68 10.10
N GLU A 312 -6.71 3.07 11.37
CA GLU A 312 -6.10 4.33 11.77
C GLU A 312 -4.75 4.04 12.42
N VAL A 313 -3.68 4.63 11.88
CA VAL A 313 -2.31 4.44 12.34
C VAL A 313 -1.78 5.73 12.93
N GLY A 314 -1.59 5.75 14.25
CA GLY A 314 -0.97 6.85 14.97
C GLY A 314 0.49 7.11 14.54
N PRO A 315 1.09 8.22 15.01
CA PRO A 315 2.40 8.66 14.54
C PRO A 315 3.51 7.66 14.89
N ASP A 316 4.61 7.72 14.14
CA ASP A 316 5.85 6.98 14.44
C ASP A 316 5.70 5.45 14.54
N CYS A 317 4.69 4.87 13.87
CA CYS A 317 4.51 3.42 13.82
C CYS A 317 5.46 2.76 12.81
N VAL A 318 5.81 1.49 13.03
CA VAL A 318 6.66 0.72 12.11
C VAL A 318 6.00 -0.60 11.73
N PHE A 319 5.83 -0.84 10.44
CA PHE A 319 5.31 -2.09 9.89
C PHE A 319 6.38 -2.87 9.14
N GLY A 320 6.59 -4.12 9.55
CA GLY A 320 7.59 -5.00 8.98
C GLY A 320 9.02 -4.54 9.27
N SER A 321 9.95 -4.99 8.44
CA SER A 321 11.35 -4.59 8.47
C SER A 321 11.95 -4.75 7.06
N PRO A 322 13.14 -4.18 6.78
CA PRO A 322 13.81 -4.39 5.49
C PRO A 322 14.01 -5.88 5.16
N ALA A 323 14.28 -6.72 6.17
CA ALA A 323 14.48 -8.16 6.01
C ALA A 323 13.16 -8.96 5.90
N ARG A 324 12.06 -8.40 6.40
CA ARG A 324 10.73 -9.03 6.42
C ARG A 324 9.69 -7.96 6.07
N PRO A 325 9.55 -7.61 4.78
CA PRO A 325 8.51 -6.69 4.35
C PRO A 325 7.14 -7.29 4.65
N THR A 326 6.16 -6.42 4.84
CA THR A 326 4.80 -6.76 5.20
C THR A 326 3.80 -5.98 4.35
N THR A 327 2.52 -6.27 4.56
CA THR A 327 1.39 -5.61 3.91
C THR A 327 0.49 -5.00 4.97
N VAL A 328 0.09 -3.75 4.75
CA VAL A 328 -0.98 -3.07 5.48
C VAL A 328 -2.14 -2.86 4.50
N VAL A 329 -3.33 -3.37 4.83
CA VAL A 329 -4.50 -3.31 3.94
C VAL A 329 -5.80 -3.03 4.70
N ALA A 330 -6.60 -2.09 4.19
CA ALA A 330 -7.97 -1.83 4.64
C ALA A 330 -8.81 -1.18 3.53
N SER A 331 -10.12 -1.06 3.73
CA SER A 331 -10.96 -0.25 2.84
C SER A 331 -10.65 1.24 3.00
N VAL A 332 -10.60 1.71 4.25
CA VAL A 332 -10.18 3.07 4.59
C VAL A 332 -8.90 3.03 5.43
N LEU A 333 -7.88 3.79 5.06
CA LEU A 333 -6.60 3.83 5.76
C LEU A 333 -6.18 5.27 6.06
N ARG A 334 -5.94 5.58 7.33
CA ARG A 334 -5.42 6.87 7.78
C ARG A 334 -4.06 6.66 8.42
N VAL A 335 -3.04 7.33 7.90
CA VAL A 335 -1.66 7.17 8.39
C VAL A 335 -1.10 8.51 8.83
N TYR A 336 -0.72 8.60 10.09
CA TYR A 336 -0.11 9.79 10.65
C TYR A 336 1.41 9.84 10.41
N PRO A 337 2.02 11.05 10.46
CA PRO A 337 3.44 11.25 10.18
C PRO A 337 4.38 10.45 11.08
N GLY A 338 5.60 10.22 10.58
CA GLY A 338 6.62 9.42 11.23
C GLY A 338 6.47 7.91 10.98
N THR A 339 5.32 7.48 10.45
CA THR A 339 5.06 6.07 10.17
C THR A 339 5.95 5.55 9.03
N VAL A 340 6.50 4.36 9.23
CA VAL A 340 7.29 3.63 8.23
C VAL A 340 6.67 2.27 7.96
N ALA A 341 6.43 1.96 6.69
CA ALA A 341 6.03 0.63 6.25
C ALA A 341 7.06 0.05 5.29
N HIS A 342 7.46 -1.20 5.53
CA HIS A 342 8.31 -1.96 4.62
C HIS A 342 7.43 -2.89 3.79
N GLY A 343 7.37 -2.72 2.46
CA GLY A 343 6.57 -3.57 1.58
C GLY A 343 5.41 -2.84 0.91
N SER A 344 4.17 -3.19 1.25
CA SER A 344 2.97 -2.67 0.57
C SER A 344 1.99 -2.03 1.54
N VAL A 345 1.39 -0.91 1.14
CA VAL A 345 0.33 -0.21 1.87
C VAL A 345 -0.82 0.05 0.89
N CYS A 346 -1.98 -0.53 1.17
CA CYS A 346 -3.13 -0.50 0.28
C CYS A 346 -4.40 -0.02 1.01
N ALA A 347 -5.12 0.90 0.37
CA ALA A 347 -6.45 1.34 0.76
C ALA A 347 -7.40 1.07 -0.41
N LEU A 348 -8.42 0.24 -0.19
CA LEU A 348 -9.32 -0.20 -1.28
C LEU A 348 -10.29 0.91 -1.70
N GLU A 349 -10.67 1.81 -0.79
CA GLU A 349 -11.61 2.90 -1.02
C GLU A 349 -10.99 4.29 -0.80
N ASP A 350 -10.34 4.53 0.34
CA ASP A 350 -9.72 5.82 0.67
C ASP A 350 -8.49 5.65 1.57
N GLY A 351 -7.30 5.97 1.04
CA GLY A 351 -6.07 6.06 1.82
C GLY A 351 -5.65 7.51 1.98
N ARG A 352 -5.30 7.93 3.20
CA ARG A 352 -4.87 9.31 3.49
C ARG A 352 -3.62 9.34 4.36
N ALA A 353 -2.61 10.06 3.89
CA ALA A 353 -1.50 10.52 4.70
C ALA A 353 -1.94 11.80 5.41
N ILE A 354 -2.00 11.81 6.73
CA ILE A 354 -2.48 12.96 7.51
C ILE A 354 -1.32 13.92 7.73
N ALA A 355 -1.51 15.23 7.54
CA ALA A 355 -0.50 16.21 7.95
C ALA A 355 -0.26 16.18 9.46
N PRO A 356 0.96 16.53 9.92
CA PRO A 356 1.22 16.67 11.35
C PRO A 356 0.24 17.68 11.93
N CYS A 357 -0.54 17.25 12.92
CA CYS A 357 -1.41 18.14 13.67
C CYS A 357 -0.51 19.14 14.41
N VAL A 358 -0.39 20.36 13.89
CA VAL A 358 0.09 21.49 14.69
C VAL A 358 -1.03 21.80 15.68
N GLN A 359 -0.96 21.21 16.88
CA GLN A 359 -1.79 21.70 17.97
C GLN A 359 -1.41 23.18 18.18
N PRO A 360 -2.34 24.14 18.07
CA PRO A 360 -2.04 25.49 18.51
C PRO A 360 -1.73 25.41 20.00
N LEU A 361 -0.58 25.95 20.40
CA LEU A 361 -0.21 26.18 21.80
C LEU A 361 -1.38 26.88 22.48
N ILE A 362 -2.16 26.14 23.26
CA ILE A 362 -3.13 26.71 24.18
C ILE A 362 -2.29 27.37 25.26
N ASN A 363 -2.16 28.69 25.18
CA ASN A 363 -1.62 29.50 26.26
C ASN A 363 -2.49 29.25 27.50
N GLU A 364 -1.91 28.61 28.53
CA GLU A 364 -2.51 28.57 29.86
C GLU A 364 -2.69 30.02 30.36
N PRO A 365 -3.84 30.37 30.97
CA PRO A 365 -3.98 31.64 31.64
C PRO A 365 -3.16 31.61 32.94
N THR A 366 -2.18 32.51 33.03
CA THR A 366 -1.40 32.80 34.24
C THR A 366 -2.33 33.23 35.39
N PRO A 367 -2.09 32.80 36.64
CA PRO A 367 -2.97 33.04 37.80
C PRO A 367 -3.20 34.50 38.18
#